data_AF-A0A4Y3VJL0-F1
#
_entry.id   AF-A0A4Y3VJL0-F1
#
_cell.length_a   1.000
_cell.length_b   1.000
_cell.length_c   1.000
_cell.angle_alpha   90.00
_cell.angle_beta   90.00
_cell.angle_gamma   90.00
#
_symmetry.space_group_name_H-M   'P 1'
#
loop_
_entity.id
_entity.type
_entity.pdbx_description
1 polymer ?
#
loop_
_entity_poly.entity_id
_entity_poly.type
_entity_poly.pdbx_seq_one_letter_code
_entity_poly.pdbx_strand_id
1 'polypeptide(L)'
;MTVSIARHGAPGPNAERFAEALSGSTTASIERLEEAPAMIDTTFTKSLLNVQAHCTVDPRAASIETWEAVVAAMQLGSALFTVTSSTDGVVETRIHHKIRHIPAIGPRPYADAGNWLTAFWLAIICRDQKRMTRLCEIPMDRLRSPEGQFDEYVYHWVAALQAYWLQRPGMVEELTAALQGSNPDVATVAPRDLLQKVLYPPINLFYRFLRKDHDGFNQALVEALELHKAYWTADEDRAKDPEGRIALAPLAIACLAYDGEIPIEVESDYLPKHLLQRGWLGEFEV
;
A
#
# COMPACT_ATOMS: atom_id res chain seq x y z
N MET A 1 20.30 16.86 -8.09
CA MET A 1 19.94 16.94 -9.53
C MET A 1 18.78 15.99 -9.71
N THR A 2 17.63 16.43 -10.22
CA THR A 2 16.45 15.55 -10.29
C THR A 2 16.66 14.41 -11.29
N VAL A 3 16.51 13.17 -10.84
CA VAL A 3 16.57 11.96 -11.67
C VAL A 3 15.15 11.58 -12.10
N SER A 4 14.94 11.34 -13.39
CA SER A 4 13.63 10.92 -13.90
C SER A 4 13.63 9.45 -14.28
N ILE A 5 12.68 8.68 -13.76
CA ILE A 5 12.47 7.25 -14.08
C ILE A 5 11.12 7.09 -14.77
N ALA A 6 11.15 6.79 -16.07
CA ALA A 6 9.94 6.61 -16.87
C ALA A 6 9.22 5.28 -16.54
N ARG A 7 7.92 5.37 -16.28
CA ARG A 7 7.04 4.21 -16.08
C ARG A 7 6.85 3.40 -17.37
N HIS A 8 6.69 2.09 -17.23
CA HIS A 8 6.35 1.20 -18.34
C HIS A 8 4.87 1.32 -18.74
N GLY A 9 4.64 1.17 -20.04
CA GLY A 9 3.31 1.12 -20.65
C GLY A 9 2.56 2.45 -20.64
N ALA A 10 1.89 2.73 -21.76
CA ALA A 10 0.95 3.84 -21.87
C ALA A 10 -0.49 3.35 -21.59
N PRO A 11 -1.42 4.25 -21.25
CA PRO A 11 -2.84 3.92 -21.26
C PRO A 11 -3.25 3.44 -22.65
N GLY A 12 -3.93 2.29 -22.71
CA GLY A 12 -4.57 1.81 -23.93
C GLY A 12 -5.82 2.63 -24.29
N PRO A 13 -6.37 2.47 -25.50
CA PRO A 13 -7.50 3.28 -25.99
C PRO A 13 -8.79 3.14 -25.14
N ASN A 14 -8.92 2.08 -24.35
CA ASN A 14 -10.07 1.84 -23.47
C ASN A 14 -9.78 2.11 -21.99
N ALA A 15 -8.60 2.65 -21.64
CA ALA A 15 -8.16 2.77 -20.25
C ALA A 15 -9.06 3.70 -19.43
N GLU A 16 -9.50 4.83 -20.01
CA GLU A 16 -10.40 5.78 -19.34
C GLU A 16 -11.75 5.15 -19.04
N ARG A 17 -12.38 4.57 -20.05
CA ARG A 17 -13.65 3.85 -19.90
C ARG A 17 -13.55 2.68 -18.90
N PHE A 18 -12.40 2.01 -18.85
CA PHE A 18 -12.16 0.94 -17.89
C PHE A 18 -12.07 1.47 -16.45
N ALA A 19 -11.35 2.57 -16.23
CA ALA A 19 -11.26 3.23 -14.92
C ALA A 19 -12.63 3.72 -14.44
N GLU A 20 -13.43 4.35 -15.31
CA GLU A 20 -14.80 4.77 -14.99
C GLU A 20 -15.71 3.58 -14.64
N ALA A 21 -15.65 2.50 -15.43
CA ALA A 21 -16.43 1.29 -15.17
C ALA A 21 -16.02 0.62 -13.84
N LEU A 22 -14.73 0.62 -13.51
CA LEU A 22 -14.23 0.13 -12.23
C LEU A 22 -14.68 1.00 -11.05
N SER A 23 -14.72 2.33 -11.18
CA SER A 23 -15.29 3.21 -10.17
C SER A 23 -16.74 2.82 -9.88
N GLY A 24 -17.58 2.72 -10.91
CA GLY A 24 -18.98 2.31 -10.74
C GLY A 24 -19.15 0.92 -10.11
N SER A 25 -18.36 -0.06 -10.55
CA SER A 25 -18.35 -1.43 -10.01
C SER A 25 -17.87 -1.49 -8.55
N THR A 26 -16.89 -0.66 -8.18
CA THR A 26 -16.36 -0.55 -6.82
C THR A 26 -17.40 0.07 -5.90
N THR A 27 -18.03 1.18 -6.30
CA THR A 27 -19.10 1.82 -5.53
C THR A 27 -20.28 0.86 -5.31
N ALA A 28 -20.72 0.13 -6.34
CA ALA A 28 -21.77 -0.87 -6.22
C ALA A 28 -21.39 -2.08 -5.32
N SER A 29 -20.10 -2.32 -5.12
CA SER A 29 -19.60 -3.36 -4.19
C SER A 29 -19.56 -2.82 -2.76
N ILE A 30 -19.13 -1.57 -2.58
CA ILE A 30 -19.16 -0.85 -1.29
C ILE A 30 -20.59 -0.78 -0.75
N GLU A 31 -21.57 -0.47 -1.58
CA GLU A 31 -22.98 -0.39 -1.17
C GLU A 31 -23.54 -1.70 -0.63
N ARG A 32 -22.99 -2.83 -1.08
CA ARG A 32 -23.42 -4.17 -0.63
C ARG A 32 -22.76 -4.62 0.67
N LEU A 33 -21.79 -3.89 1.22
CA LEU A 33 -21.06 -4.33 2.41
C LEU A 33 -21.91 -4.40 3.68
N GLU A 34 -22.97 -3.59 3.78
CA GLU A 34 -23.88 -3.62 4.94
C GLU A 34 -24.72 -4.92 4.95
N GLU A 35 -25.05 -5.46 3.78
CA GLU A 35 -25.82 -6.70 3.61
C GLU A 35 -24.91 -7.94 3.48
N ALA A 36 -23.72 -7.78 2.91
CA ALA A 36 -22.76 -8.83 2.61
C ALA A 36 -21.33 -8.47 3.09
N PRO A 37 -21.11 -8.34 4.41
CA PRO A 37 -19.83 -7.89 4.97
C PRO A 37 -18.66 -8.84 4.67
N ALA A 38 -18.94 -10.12 4.40
CA ALA A 38 -17.93 -11.10 3.98
C ALA A 38 -17.25 -10.75 2.64
N MET A 39 -17.83 -9.85 1.84
CA MET A 39 -17.27 -9.38 0.58
C MET A 39 -16.20 -8.28 0.75
N ILE A 40 -15.84 -7.90 1.98
CA ILE A 40 -14.92 -6.80 2.25
C ILE A 40 -13.55 -6.98 1.59
N ASP A 41 -13.00 -8.20 1.59
CA ASP A 41 -11.70 -8.50 0.98
C ASP A 41 -11.72 -8.37 -0.54
N THR A 42 -12.71 -8.97 -1.20
CA THR A 42 -12.92 -8.80 -2.65
C THR A 42 -13.18 -7.34 -3.02
N THR A 43 -13.90 -6.60 -2.17
CA THR A 43 -14.18 -5.17 -2.39
C THR A 43 -12.93 -4.32 -2.23
N PHE A 44 -12.05 -4.66 -1.26
CA PHE A 44 -10.75 -4.03 -1.09
C PHE A 44 -9.82 -4.32 -2.27
N THR A 45 -9.72 -5.58 -2.70
CA THR A 45 -8.93 -5.96 -3.88
C THR A 45 -9.41 -5.20 -5.13
N LYS A 46 -10.73 -5.08 -5.31
CA LYS A 46 -11.31 -4.31 -6.42
C LYS A 46 -10.97 -2.82 -6.34
N SER A 47 -10.96 -2.22 -5.15
CA SER A 47 -10.61 -0.81 -5.01
C SER A 47 -9.13 -0.55 -5.28
N LEU A 48 -8.22 -1.49 -4.97
CA LEU A 48 -6.82 -1.43 -5.39
C LEU A 48 -6.70 -1.43 -6.92
N LEU A 49 -7.43 -2.31 -7.60
CA LEU A 49 -7.50 -2.33 -9.06
C LEU A 49 -8.07 -1.01 -9.62
N ASN A 50 -9.05 -0.41 -8.93
CA ASN A 50 -9.58 0.91 -9.29
C ASN A 50 -8.49 1.99 -9.20
N VAL A 51 -7.71 2.02 -8.12
CA VAL A 51 -6.57 2.94 -7.96
C VAL A 51 -5.56 2.78 -9.09
N GLN A 52 -5.20 1.53 -9.42
CA GLN A 52 -4.25 1.21 -10.48
C GLN A 52 -4.77 1.65 -11.86
N ALA A 53 -6.06 1.46 -12.14
CA ALA A 53 -6.69 1.90 -13.38
C ALA A 53 -6.68 3.43 -13.51
N HIS A 54 -7.05 4.16 -12.45
CA HIS A 54 -6.98 5.63 -12.44
C HIS A 54 -5.56 6.13 -12.61
N CYS A 55 -4.58 5.57 -11.88
CA CYS A 55 -3.17 5.94 -12.07
C CYS A 55 -2.62 5.52 -13.45
N THR A 56 -3.28 4.63 -14.19
CA THR A 56 -2.90 4.32 -15.58
C THR A 56 -3.18 5.50 -16.51
N VAL A 57 -4.36 6.12 -16.38
CA VAL A 57 -4.80 7.25 -17.21
C VAL A 57 -4.37 8.62 -16.67
N ASP A 58 -4.20 8.73 -15.35
CA ASP A 58 -3.73 9.90 -14.64
C ASP A 58 -2.47 9.56 -13.81
N PRO A 59 -1.30 9.37 -14.48
CA PRO A 59 -0.07 8.90 -13.84
C PRO A 59 0.48 9.82 -12.76
N ARG A 60 0.11 11.12 -12.80
CA ARG A 60 0.55 12.09 -11.80
C ARG A 60 -0.43 12.20 -10.62
N ALA A 61 -1.59 11.54 -10.71
CA ALA A 61 -2.73 11.69 -9.83
C ALA A 61 -3.17 13.17 -9.72
N ALA A 62 -3.33 13.86 -10.84
CA ALA A 62 -3.78 15.26 -10.85
C ALA A 62 -5.31 15.41 -10.78
N SER A 63 -6.07 14.35 -11.03
CA SER A 63 -7.53 14.37 -11.05
C SER A 63 -8.13 14.00 -9.69
N ILE A 64 -9.32 14.53 -9.43
CA ILE A 64 -10.07 14.29 -8.20
C ILE A 64 -10.50 12.82 -8.08
N GLU A 65 -10.84 12.19 -9.22
CA GLU A 65 -11.26 10.79 -9.30
C GLU A 65 -10.14 9.83 -8.87
N THR A 66 -8.89 10.13 -9.23
CA THR A 66 -7.74 9.35 -8.76
C THR A 66 -7.60 9.43 -7.25
N TRP A 67 -7.82 10.61 -6.66
CA TRP A 67 -7.78 10.80 -5.20
C TRP A 67 -8.94 10.08 -4.51
N GLU A 68 -10.15 10.16 -5.05
CA GLU A 68 -11.31 9.41 -4.52
C GLU A 68 -11.06 7.91 -4.51
N ALA A 69 -10.46 7.36 -5.57
CA ALA A 69 -10.11 5.95 -5.64
C ALA A 69 -9.12 5.56 -4.53
N VAL A 70 -8.07 6.38 -4.31
CA VAL A 70 -7.05 6.13 -3.28
C VAL A 70 -7.65 6.22 -1.87
N VAL A 71 -8.47 7.24 -1.61
CA VAL A 71 -9.16 7.40 -0.31
C VAL A 71 -10.13 6.24 -0.06
N ALA A 72 -10.92 5.82 -1.07
CA ALA A 72 -11.83 4.69 -0.93
C ALA A 72 -11.08 3.38 -0.66
N ALA A 73 -9.94 3.13 -1.33
CA ALA A 73 -9.10 1.97 -1.07
C ALA A 73 -8.53 1.99 0.35
N MET A 74 -8.02 3.13 0.80
CA MET A 74 -7.53 3.32 2.17
C MET A 74 -8.63 3.04 3.21
N GLN A 75 -9.82 3.58 3.01
CA GLN A 75 -10.97 3.40 3.90
C GLN A 75 -11.40 1.93 3.96
N LEU A 76 -11.42 1.22 2.82
CA LEU A 76 -11.73 -0.21 2.73
C LEU A 76 -10.67 -1.08 3.43
N GLY A 77 -9.38 -0.81 3.22
CA GLY A 77 -8.30 -1.54 3.88
C GLY A 77 -8.35 -1.41 5.40
N SER A 78 -8.63 -0.21 5.90
CA SER A 78 -8.85 0.03 7.34
C SER A 78 -10.13 -0.65 7.85
N ALA A 79 -11.21 -0.63 7.06
CA ALA A 79 -12.47 -1.29 7.42
C ALA A 79 -12.30 -2.82 7.53
N LEU A 80 -11.54 -3.45 6.61
CA LEU A 80 -11.24 -4.88 6.62
C LEU A 80 -10.74 -5.36 7.98
N PHE A 81 -9.75 -4.68 8.56
CA PHE A 81 -9.21 -5.05 9.88
C PHE A 81 -10.15 -4.76 11.04
N THR A 82 -11.03 -3.77 10.90
CA THR A 82 -12.00 -3.40 11.92
C THR A 82 -13.16 -4.39 11.95
N VAL A 83 -13.75 -4.74 10.80
CA VAL A 83 -14.86 -5.71 10.72
C VAL A 83 -14.43 -7.13 11.07
N THR A 84 -13.14 -7.45 10.94
CA THR A 84 -12.57 -8.75 11.30
C THR A 84 -12.06 -8.81 12.75
N SER A 85 -12.28 -7.76 13.55
CA SER A 85 -11.77 -7.68 14.93
C SER A 85 -12.65 -8.34 15.98
N SER A 86 -13.96 -8.42 15.73
CA SER A 86 -14.95 -8.95 16.66
C SER A 86 -15.94 -9.84 15.90
N THR A 87 -16.50 -10.85 16.58
CA THR A 87 -17.58 -11.68 16.04
C THR A 87 -18.94 -11.01 16.13
N ASP A 88 -19.07 -9.99 16.99
CA ASP A 88 -20.33 -9.34 17.32
C ASP A 88 -20.19 -7.82 17.22
N GLY A 89 -21.31 -7.18 16.88
CA GLY A 89 -21.43 -5.73 16.77
C GLY A 89 -21.45 -5.21 15.33
N VAL A 90 -21.53 -3.89 15.21
CA VAL A 90 -21.57 -3.16 13.95
C VAL A 90 -20.43 -2.16 13.95
N VAL A 91 -19.64 -2.17 12.88
CA VAL A 91 -18.56 -1.22 12.66
C VAL A 91 -19.14 -0.01 11.93
N GLU A 92 -19.10 1.13 12.59
CA GLU A 92 -19.36 2.42 11.96
C GLU A 92 -18.06 2.95 11.33
N THR A 93 -18.04 3.10 10.01
CA THR A 93 -16.85 3.57 9.28
C THR A 93 -17.24 4.37 8.05
N ARG A 94 -16.47 5.43 7.75
CA ARG A 94 -16.61 6.18 6.50
C ARG A 94 -15.96 5.40 5.36
N ILE A 95 -16.74 5.12 4.32
CA ILE A 95 -16.27 4.55 3.05
C ILE A 95 -16.94 5.27 1.90
N HIS A 96 -16.13 5.92 1.05
CA HIS A 96 -16.56 6.62 -0.16
C HIS A 96 -17.73 7.58 0.12
N HIS A 97 -17.43 8.66 0.86
CA HIS A 97 -18.35 9.77 1.21
C HIS A 97 -19.51 9.45 2.16
N LYS A 98 -19.73 8.18 2.52
CA LYS A 98 -20.84 7.78 3.40
C LYS A 98 -20.35 7.08 4.66
N ILE A 99 -21.01 7.34 5.79
CA ILE A 99 -20.89 6.51 7.00
C ILE A 99 -21.66 5.22 6.74
N ARG A 100 -20.97 4.09 6.93
CA ARG A 100 -21.48 2.73 6.71
C ARG A 100 -21.55 1.99 8.04
N HIS A 101 -22.55 1.12 8.16
CA HIS A 101 -22.78 0.27 9.32
C HIS A 101 -22.56 -1.20 8.93
N ILE A 102 -21.31 -1.65 9.01
CA ILE A 102 -20.92 -2.97 8.50
C ILE A 102 -20.92 -3.97 9.66
N PRO A 103 -21.70 -5.07 9.61
CA PRO A 103 -21.65 -6.08 10.66
C PRO A 103 -20.24 -6.65 10.82
N ALA A 104 -19.82 -6.84 12.07
CA ALA A 104 -18.58 -7.53 12.37
C ALA A 104 -18.69 -9.00 11.95
N ILE A 105 -17.60 -9.56 11.42
CA ILE A 105 -17.58 -10.90 10.81
C ILE A 105 -16.57 -11.84 11.46
N GLY A 106 -15.92 -11.40 12.53
CA GLY A 106 -14.88 -12.15 13.24
C GLY A 106 -13.57 -12.29 12.46
N PRO A 107 -12.57 -12.97 13.05
CA PRO A 107 -11.30 -13.22 12.41
C PRO A 107 -11.44 -13.95 11.07
N ARG A 108 -10.66 -13.50 10.07
CA ARG A 108 -10.66 -14.04 8.71
C ARG A 108 -9.23 -14.19 8.21
N PRO A 109 -8.93 -15.21 7.39
CA PRO A 109 -7.57 -15.49 6.94
C PRO A 109 -6.98 -14.39 6.06
N TYR A 110 -7.82 -13.58 5.39
CA TYR A 110 -7.38 -12.43 4.60
C TYR A 110 -7.04 -11.19 5.43
N ALA A 111 -7.29 -11.19 6.75
CA ALA A 111 -6.81 -10.13 7.64
C ALA A 111 -5.36 -10.41 8.07
N ASP A 112 -4.49 -10.63 7.08
CA ASP A 112 -3.11 -11.07 7.25
C ASP A 112 -2.09 -9.92 7.14
N ALA A 113 -0.81 -10.25 7.27
CA ALA A 113 0.29 -9.30 7.16
C ALA A 113 0.39 -8.62 5.77
N GLY A 114 0.02 -9.31 4.68
CA GLY A 114 0.08 -8.75 3.33
C GLY A 114 -0.96 -7.66 3.10
N ASN A 115 -2.21 -7.95 3.44
CA ASN A 115 -3.30 -6.97 3.42
C ASN A 115 -3.05 -5.85 4.44
N TRP A 116 -2.39 -6.14 5.56
CA TRP A 116 -2.01 -5.11 6.53
C TRP A 116 -1.00 -4.14 5.95
N LEU A 117 0.07 -4.62 5.31
CA LEU A 117 1.07 -3.77 4.66
C LEU A 117 0.42 -2.88 3.61
N THR A 118 -0.45 -3.45 2.77
CA THR A 118 -1.18 -2.69 1.75
C THR A 118 -2.07 -1.60 2.35
N ALA A 119 -2.86 -1.93 3.38
CA ALA A 119 -3.69 -0.96 4.08
C ALA A 119 -2.86 0.14 4.76
N PHE A 120 -1.71 -0.22 5.33
CA PHE A 120 -0.81 0.72 5.98
C PHE A 120 -0.13 1.67 4.98
N TRP A 121 0.28 1.18 3.80
CA TRP A 121 0.79 2.02 2.72
C TRP A 121 -0.23 3.04 2.24
N LEU A 122 -1.47 2.61 2.03
CA LEU A 122 -2.56 3.50 1.67
C LEU A 122 -2.83 4.55 2.77
N ALA A 123 -2.81 4.15 4.04
CA ALA A 123 -2.97 5.10 5.15
C ALA A 123 -1.84 6.14 5.21
N ILE A 124 -0.60 5.73 4.97
CA ILE A 124 0.55 6.64 4.85
C ILE A 124 0.39 7.61 3.67
N ILE A 125 0.03 7.09 2.49
CA ILE A 125 -0.20 7.93 1.29
C ILE A 125 -1.32 8.93 1.55
N CYS A 126 -2.36 8.55 2.30
CA CYS A 126 -3.45 9.42 2.71
C CYS A 126 -3.15 10.33 3.90
N ARG A 127 -2.00 10.15 4.58
CA ARG A 127 -1.65 10.84 5.83
C ARG A 127 -2.73 10.73 6.91
N ASP A 128 -3.50 9.65 6.89
CA ASP A 128 -4.52 9.41 7.91
C ASP A 128 -3.88 8.80 9.16
N GLN A 129 -3.38 9.67 10.03
CA GLN A 129 -2.71 9.27 11.26
C GLN A 129 -3.61 8.42 12.17
N LYS A 130 -4.92 8.66 12.19
CA LYS A 130 -5.84 7.89 13.05
C LYS A 130 -5.91 6.44 12.59
N ARG A 131 -5.99 6.22 11.27
CA ARG A 131 -6.01 4.86 10.70
C ARG A 131 -4.65 4.19 10.77
N MET A 132 -3.56 4.93 10.57
CA MET A 132 -2.20 4.42 10.81
C MET A 132 -2.08 3.88 12.24
N THR A 133 -2.50 4.66 13.25
CA THR A 133 -2.46 4.23 14.66
C THR A 133 -3.31 2.98 14.89
N ARG A 134 -4.56 2.96 14.42
CA ARG A 134 -5.44 1.79 14.56
C ARG A 134 -4.86 0.53 13.92
N LEU A 135 -4.26 0.64 12.74
CA LEU A 135 -3.61 -0.47 12.06
C LEU A 135 -2.41 -0.97 12.88
N CYS A 136 -1.59 -0.07 13.44
CA CYS A 136 -0.44 -0.47 14.24
C CYS A 136 -0.79 -1.04 15.62
N GLU A 137 -1.99 -0.80 16.12
CA GLU A 137 -2.49 -1.39 17.38
C GLU A 137 -2.92 -2.85 17.23
N ILE A 138 -3.04 -3.38 16.01
CA ILE A 138 -3.44 -4.76 15.76
C ILE A 138 -2.34 -5.72 16.26
N PRO A 139 -2.65 -6.66 17.18
CA PRO A 139 -1.68 -7.64 17.66
C PRO A 139 -1.14 -8.52 16.54
N MET A 140 0.16 -8.85 16.60
CA MET A 140 0.83 -9.67 15.58
C MET A 140 0.15 -11.04 15.40
N ASP A 141 -0.34 -11.67 16.48
CA ASP A 141 -1.04 -12.95 16.43
C ASP A 141 -2.28 -12.93 15.54
N ARG A 142 -2.90 -11.76 15.32
CA ARG A 142 -4.02 -11.60 14.40
C ARG A 142 -3.60 -11.53 12.93
N LEU A 143 -2.37 -11.09 12.67
CA LEU A 143 -1.81 -10.93 11.32
C LEU A 143 -1.07 -12.17 10.84
N ARG A 144 -0.74 -13.09 11.76
CA ARG A 144 -0.08 -14.35 11.46
C ARG A 144 -0.99 -15.27 10.64
N SER A 145 -0.52 -15.59 9.45
CA SER A 145 -1.09 -16.61 8.58
C SER A 145 -0.62 -18.01 8.98
N PRO A 146 -1.29 -19.08 8.49
CA PRO A 146 -0.78 -20.45 8.60
C PRO A 146 0.68 -20.57 8.16
N GLU A 147 1.40 -21.51 8.79
CA GLU A 147 2.81 -21.77 8.49
C GLU A 147 3.03 -22.01 6.99
N GLY A 148 4.09 -21.40 6.45
CA GLY A 148 4.46 -21.52 5.04
C GLY A 148 3.74 -20.58 4.07
N GLN A 149 2.79 -19.74 4.53
CA GLN A 149 2.15 -18.74 3.67
C GLN A 149 3.02 -17.49 3.44
N PHE A 150 3.80 -17.10 4.44
CA PHE A 150 4.75 -15.98 4.36
C PHE A 150 6.09 -16.38 4.97
N ASP A 151 7.18 -15.80 4.46
CA ASP A 151 8.47 -15.84 5.13
C ASP A 151 8.41 -15.03 6.44
N GLU A 152 9.13 -15.49 7.47
CA GLU A 152 9.07 -14.89 8.81
C GLU A 152 9.50 -13.42 8.83
N TYR A 153 10.34 -12.99 7.88
CA TYR A 153 10.77 -11.59 7.76
C TYR A 153 9.60 -10.62 7.59
N VAL A 154 8.47 -11.07 7.01
CA VAL A 154 7.28 -10.24 6.80
C VAL A 154 6.69 -9.80 8.14
N TYR A 155 6.66 -10.68 9.14
CA TYR A 155 6.16 -10.34 10.48
C TYR A 155 7.11 -9.40 11.22
N HIS A 156 8.42 -9.62 11.11
CA HIS A 156 9.43 -8.69 11.61
C HIS A 156 9.31 -7.31 10.93
N TRP A 157 9.00 -7.30 9.63
CA TRP A 157 8.82 -6.07 8.88
C TRP A 157 7.59 -5.28 9.36
N VAL A 158 6.45 -5.97 9.53
CA VAL A 158 5.24 -5.38 10.15
C VAL A 158 5.56 -4.87 11.56
N ALA A 159 6.23 -5.66 12.39
CA ALA A 159 6.59 -5.29 13.76
C ALA A 159 7.45 -4.02 13.82
N ALA A 160 8.44 -3.89 12.92
CA ALA A 160 9.26 -2.68 12.78
C ALA A 160 8.42 -1.45 12.43
N LEU A 161 7.48 -1.57 11.48
CA LEU A 161 6.59 -0.47 11.10
C LEU A 161 5.64 -0.07 12.23
N GLN A 162 5.07 -1.05 12.94
CA GLN A 162 4.24 -0.81 14.12
C GLN A 162 5.03 -0.12 15.22
N ALA A 163 6.25 -0.59 15.51
CA ALA A 163 7.10 -0.04 16.55
C ALA A 163 7.58 1.38 16.21
N TYR A 164 7.91 1.64 14.94
CA TYR A 164 8.21 2.99 14.47
C TYR A 164 7.05 3.95 14.68
N TRP A 165 5.85 3.60 14.19
CA TRP A 165 4.69 4.50 14.24
C TRP A 165 4.21 4.77 15.67
N LEU A 166 4.13 3.71 16.49
CA LEU A 166 3.69 3.80 17.88
C LEU A 166 4.81 4.19 18.84
N GLN A 167 6.02 4.45 18.34
CA GLN A 167 7.21 4.78 19.14
C GLN A 167 7.50 3.74 20.24
N ARG A 168 7.31 2.45 19.92
CA ARG A 168 7.58 1.34 20.83
C ARG A 168 9.06 0.94 20.78
N PRO A 169 9.62 0.40 21.87
CA PRO A 169 10.95 -0.21 21.84
C PRO A 169 10.96 -1.43 20.90
N GLY A 170 12.14 -1.88 20.47
CA GLY A 170 12.29 -3.07 19.62
C GLY A 170 12.35 -2.78 18.12
N MET A 171 12.10 -1.54 17.67
CA MET A 171 12.06 -1.20 16.24
C MET A 171 13.36 -1.57 15.50
N VAL A 172 14.52 -1.33 16.11
CA VAL A 172 15.82 -1.60 15.49
C VAL A 172 16.07 -3.10 15.36
N GLU A 173 15.70 -3.86 16.39
CA GLU A 173 15.79 -5.31 16.43
C GLU A 173 14.90 -5.95 15.37
N GLU A 174 13.64 -5.53 15.29
CA GLU A 174 12.68 -6.01 14.29
C GLU A 174 13.10 -5.66 12.86
N LEU A 175 13.59 -4.43 12.63
CA LEU A 175 14.09 -4.02 11.32
C LEU A 175 15.34 -4.82 10.91
N THR A 176 16.23 -5.10 11.85
CA THR A 176 17.43 -5.90 11.60
C THR A 176 17.05 -7.33 11.21
N ALA A 177 16.08 -7.93 11.93
CA ALA A 177 15.56 -9.26 11.61
C ALA A 177 14.88 -9.27 10.23
N ALA A 178 14.10 -8.23 9.89
CA ALA A 178 13.49 -8.09 8.57
C ALA A 178 14.53 -7.98 7.46
N LEU A 179 15.61 -7.20 7.63
CA LEU A 179 16.70 -7.06 6.67
C LEU A 179 17.47 -8.38 6.47
N GLN A 180 17.74 -9.12 7.55
CA GLN A 180 18.45 -10.40 7.47
C GLN A 180 17.57 -11.50 6.85
N GLY A 181 16.29 -11.56 7.24
CA GLY A 181 15.35 -12.56 6.77
C GLY A 181 14.84 -12.33 5.34
N SER A 182 14.90 -11.09 4.84
CA SER A 182 14.57 -10.75 3.44
C SER A 182 15.72 -11.01 2.46
N ASN A 183 16.82 -11.63 2.91
CA ASN A 183 17.88 -12.08 2.02
C ASN A 183 17.35 -13.22 1.12
N PRO A 184 17.56 -13.15 -0.22
CA PRO A 184 17.23 -14.21 -1.18
C PRO A 184 17.75 -15.61 -0.89
N ASP A 185 18.79 -15.74 -0.07
CA ASP A 185 19.35 -17.03 0.33
C ASP A 185 18.75 -17.57 1.66
N VAL A 186 17.93 -16.75 2.34
CA VAL A 186 17.24 -17.09 3.60
C VAL A 186 15.75 -17.27 3.39
N ALA A 187 15.10 -16.35 2.66
CA ALA A 187 13.69 -16.44 2.32
C ALA A 187 13.43 -17.60 1.34
N THR A 188 12.38 -18.36 1.61
CA THR A 188 12.05 -19.60 0.89
C THR A 188 10.64 -19.61 0.31
N VAL A 189 9.73 -18.79 0.85
CA VAL A 189 8.32 -18.75 0.42
C VAL A 189 8.15 -17.81 -0.78
N ALA A 190 8.63 -16.58 -0.68
CA ALA A 190 8.52 -15.61 -1.76
C ALA A 190 9.44 -15.96 -2.96
N PRO A 191 8.94 -15.89 -4.22
CA PRO A 191 9.80 -16.01 -5.39
C PRO A 191 10.98 -15.03 -5.34
N ARG A 192 12.18 -15.52 -5.67
CA ARG A 192 13.43 -14.75 -5.56
C ARG A 192 13.38 -13.43 -6.33
N ASP A 193 12.76 -13.43 -7.52
CA ASP A 193 12.64 -12.23 -8.36
C ASP A 193 11.70 -11.19 -7.73
N LEU A 194 10.56 -11.62 -7.18
CA LEU A 194 9.61 -10.77 -6.47
C LEU A 194 10.24 -10.19 -5.19
N LEU A 195 10.92 -11.02 -4.41
CA LEU A 195 11.59 -10.60 -3.18
C LEU A 195 12.63 -9.52 -3.47
N GLN A 196 13.54 -9.78 -4.41
CA GLN A 196 14.63 -8.85 -4.74
C GLN A 196 14.13 -7.54 -5.33
N LYS A 197 13.13 -7.60 -6.22
CA LYS A 197 12.73 -6.44 -7.02
C LYS A 197 11.57 -5.63 -6.47
N VAL A 198 10.74 -6.20 -5.59
CA VAL A 198 9.51 -5.57 -5.11
C VAL A 198 9.44 -5.54 -3.58
N LEU A 199 9.75 -6.64 -2.89
CA LEU A 199 9.51 -6.74 -1.44
C LEU A 199 10.68 -6.23 -0.57
N TYR A 200 11.92 -6.41 -1.01
CA TYR A 200 13.11 -5.91 -0.31
C TYR A 200 13.33 -4.39 -0.43
N PRO A 201 13.17 -3.75 -1.61
CA PRO A 201 13.42 -2.31 -1.77
C PRO A 201 12.75 -1.39 -0.73
N PRO A 202 11.47 -1.59 -0.32
CA PRO A 202 10.87 -0.76 0.72
C PRO A 202 11.56 -0.92 2.09
N ILE A 203 12.07 -2.10 2.44
CA ILE A 203 12.79 -2.30 3.72
C ILE A 203 14.10 -1.48 3.70
N ASN A 204 14.84 -1.50 2.59
CA ASN A 204 16.06 -0.70 2.41
C ASN A 204 15.76 0.81 2.41
N LEU A 205 14.71 1.26 1.70
CA LEU A 205 14.27 2.66 1.71
C LEU A 205 13.96 3.16 3.12
N PHE A 206 13.23 2.35 3.90
CA PHE A 206 12.90 2.70 5.27
C PHE A 206 14.14 2.76 6.17
N TYR A 207 15.08 1.84 6.01
CA TYR A 207 16.38 1.91 6.70
C TYR A 207 17.13 3.21 6.40
N ARG A 208 17.19 3.63 5.13
CA ARG A 208 17.83 4.90 4.72
C ARG A 208 17.10 6.11 5.30
N PHE A 209 15.78 6.08 5.28
CA PHE A 209 14.92 7.10 5.88
C PHE A 209 15.21 7.28 7.38
N LEU A 210 15.25 6.19 8.16
CA LEU A 210 15.54 6.24 9.60
C LEU A 210 16.92 6.82 9.91
N ARG A 211 17.90 6.57 9.05
CA ARG A 211 19.26 7.13 9.18
C ARG A 211 19.36 8.59 8.75
N LYS A 212 18.29 9.17 8.19
CA LYS A 212 18.30 10.50 7.55
C LYS A 212 19.40 10.63 6.50
N ASP A 213 19.67 9.54 5.79
CA ASP A 213 20.68 9.47 4.72
C ASP A 213 20.04 9.99 3.42
N HIS A 214 20.08 11.31 3.19
CA HIS A 214 19.36 11.94 2.07
C HIS A 214 19.84 11.43 0.70
N ASP A 215 21.16 11.38 0.50
CA ASP A 215 21.77 10.93 -0.75
C ASP A 215 21.52 9.43 -0.95
N GLY A 216 21.76 8.62 0.09
CA GLY A 216 21.52 7.18 0.02
C GLY A 216 20.04 6.82 -0.12
N PHE A 217 19.12 7.63 0.41
CA PHE A 217 17.68 7.46 0.21
C PHE A 217 17.30 7.68 -1.25
N ASN A 218 17.74 8.79 -1.86
CA ASN A 218 17.43 9.09 -3.26
C ASN A 218 18.07 8.07 -4.21
N GLN A 219 19.31 7.62 -3.93
CA GLN A 219 19.93 6.54 -4.69
C GLN A 219 19.14 5.22 -4.59
N ALA A 220 18.73 4.84 -3.37
CA ALA A 220 17.92 3.65 -3.14
C ALA A 220 16.52 3.77 -3.78
N LEU A 221 15.97 4.98 -3.86
CA LEU A 221 14.68 5.23 -4.52
C LEU A 221 14.77 5.06 -6.03
N VAL A 222 15.83 5.56 -6.66
CA VAL A 222 16.10 5.28 -8.07
C VAL A 222 16.19 3.77 -8.31
N GLU A 223 17.01 3.07 -7.53
CA GLU A 223 17.18 1.62 -7.64
C GLU A 223 15.84 0.87 -7.45
N ALA A 224 15.04 1.25 -6.44
CA ALA A 224 13.74 0.64 -6.18
C ALA A 224 12.79 0.76 -7.38
N LEU A 225 12.78 1.92 -8.05
CA LEU A 225 11.92 2.15 -9.22
C LEU A 225 12.42 1.40 -10.47
N GLU A 226 13.73 1.31 -10.66
CA GLU A 226 14.33 0.52 -11.74
C GLU A 226 14.05 -0.97 -11.54
N LEU A 227 14.18 -1.48 -10.31
CA LEU A 227 13.85 -2.86 -9.96
C LEU A 227 12.35 -3.14 -10.14
N HIS A 228 11.47 -2.25 -9.68
CA HIS A 228 10.02 -2.35 -9.89
C HIS A 228 9.71 -2.42 -11.38
N LYS A 229 10.28 -1.53 -12.19
CA LYS A 229 10.13 -1.57 -13.65
C LYS A 229 10.62 -2.91 -14.22
N ALA A 230 11.80 -3.37 -13.82
CA ALA A 230 12.39 -4.62 -14.31
C ALA A 230 11.63 -5.88 -13.86
N TYR A 231 10.85 -5.83 -12.79
CA TYR A 231 9.96 -6.92 -12.40
C TYR A 231 8.72 -6.95 -13.30
N TRP A 232 8.06 -5.81 -13.43
CA TRP A 232 6.81 -5.70 -14.18
C TRP A 232 6.98 -5.74 -15.70
N THR A 233 8.17 -5.53 -16.23
CA THR A 233 8.45 -5.72 -17.67
C THR A 233 9.22 -7.00 -17.98
N ALA A 234 9.28 -7.95 -17.04
CA ALA A 234 10.01 -9.20 -17.25
C ALA A 234 9.37 -10.08 -18.34
N ASP A 235 8.05 -9.99 -18.51
CA ASP A 235 7.27 -10.69 -19.51
C ASP A 235 6.03 -9.86 -19.92
N GLU A 236 5.32 -10.33 -20.95
CA GLU A 236 4.17 -9.62 -21.49
C GLU A 236 2.96 -9.57 -20.55
N ASP A 237 2.77 -10.58 -19.71
CA ASP A 237 1.61 -10.67 -18.81
C ASP A 237 1.79 -9.67 -17.68
N ARG A 238 2.98 -9.65 -17.04
CA ARG A 238 3.35 -8.65 -16.03
C ARG A 238 3.30 -7.23 -16.60
N ALA A 239 3.72 -7.02 -17.85
CA ALA A 239 3.75 -5.68 -18.45
C ALA A 239 2.34 -5.10 -18.69
N LYS A 240 1.33 -5.98 -18.78
CA LYS A 240 -0.09 -5.62 -18.94
C LYS A 240 -0.80 -5.48 -17.59
N ASP A 241 -0.20 -5.97 -16.50
CA ASP A 241 -0.79 -5.93 -15.17
C ASP A 241 -0.88 -4.48 -14.63
N PRO A 242 -2.08 -4.01 -14.23
CA PRO A 242 -2.25 -2.71 -13.60
C PRO A 242 -1.51 -2.55 -12.26
N GLU A 243 -1.19 -3.63 -11.55
CA GLU A 243 -0.44 -3.55 -10.29
C GLU A 243 0.96 -2.96 -10.49
N GLY A 244 1.56 -3.17 -11.66
CA GLY A 244 2.84 -2.58 -12.02
C GLY A 244 2.81 -1.05 -12.18
N ARG A 245 1.64 -0.41 -12.19
CA ARG A 245 1.50 1.01 -12.54
C ARG A 245 1.89 1.97 -11.43
N ILE A 246 1.96 1.49 -10.19
CA ILE A 246 2.33 2.25 -9.00
C ILE A 246 3.30 1.42 -8.17
N ALA A 247 4.40 2.02 -7.73
CA ALA A 247 5.27 1.41 -6.73
C ALA A 247 4.73 1.71 -5.33
N LEU A 248 3.65 1.04 -4.89
CA LEU A 248 2.86 1.43 -3.72
C LEU A 248 3.70 1.58 -2.44
N ALA A 249 4.54 0.58 -2.11
CA ALA A 249 5.38 0.62 -0.91
C ALA A 249 6.51 1.68 -1.02
N PRO A 250 7.28 1.77 -2.12
CA PRO A 250 8.20 2.89 -2.34
C PRO A 250 7.54 4.27 -2.26
N LEU A 251 6.32 4.43 -2.80
CA LEU A 251 5.54 5.66 -2.71
C LEU A 251 5.19 6.01 -1.25
N ALA A 252 4.70 5.05 -0.47
CA ALA A 252 4.41 5.28 0.94
C ALA A 252 5.68 5.71 1.72
N ILE A 253 6.83 5.10 1.47
CA ILE A 253 8.06 5.48 2.17
C ILE A 253 8.58 6.84 1.68
N ALA A 254 8.46 7.15 0.39
CA ALA A 254 8.77 8.47 -0.15
C ALA A 254 7.86 9.55 0.45
N CYS A 255 6.59 9.23 0.73
CA CYS A 255 5.68 10.09 1.48
C CYS A 255 6.21 10.34 2.90
N LEU A 256 6.63 9.31 3.65
CA LEU A 256 7.25 9.49 4.97
C LEU A 256 8.52 10.35 4.92
N ALA A 257 9.37 10.12 3.92
CA ALA A 257 10.61 10.87 3.72
C ALA A 257 10.34 12.34 3.39
N TYR A 258 9.42 12.62 2.46
CA TYR A 258 8.99 13.98 2.13
C TYR A 258 8.40 14.70 3.35
N ASP A 259 7.56 14.00 4.11
CA ASP A 259 6.93 14.49 5.32
C ASP A 259 7.94 14.70 6.47
N GLY A 260 9.06 13.97 6.45
CA GLY A 260 10.20 14.07 7.35
C GLY A 260 11.33 14.98 6.85
N GLU A 261 11.04 15.88 5.89
CA GLU A 261 11.94 16.90 5.35
C GLU A 261 13.15 16.36 4.56
N ILE A 262 13.12 15.10 4.12
CA ILE A 262 14.09 14.58 3.14
C ILE A 262 13.64 15.02 1.73
N PRO A 263 14.44 15.80 1.00
CA PRO A 263 14.12 16.17 -0.37
C PRO A 263 14.03 14.94 -1.27
N ILE A 264 12.93 14.82 -2.00
CA ILE A 264 12.75 13.77 -3.01
C ILE A 264 13.24 14.31 -4.35
N GLU A 265 14.41 13.83 -4.79
CA GLU A 265 15.07 14.21 -6.05
C GLU A 265 14.77 13.25 -7.19
N VAL A 266 13.74 12.42 -7.05
CA VAL A 266 13.33 11.43 -8.06
C VAL A 266 11.93 11.76 -8.56
N GLU A 267 11.78 11.92 -9.88
CA GLU A 267 10.48 12.07 -10.53
C GLU A 267 10.13 10.81 -11.33
N SER A 268 8.96 10.23 -11.06
CA SER A 268 8.48 9.04 -11.76
C SER A 268 6.97 8.92 -11.67
N ASP A 269 6.35 8.46 -12.75
CA ASP A 269 4.92 8.12 -12.79
C ASP A 269 4.57 6.85 -11.98
N TYR A 270 5.57 6.10 -11.48
CA TYR A 270 5.35 5.08 -10.44
C TYR A 270 5.08 5.70 -9.06
N LEU A 271 5.44 6.97 -8.89
CA LEU A 271 5.29 7.77 -7.67
C LEU A 271 4.41 8.99 -7.99
N PRO A 272 3.08 8.83 -8.17
CA PRO A 272 2.20 9.92 -8.59
C PRO A 272 2.44 11.19 -7.78
N LYS A 273 2.91 12.25 -8.45
CA LYS A 273 3.48 13.44 -7.83
C LYS A 273 2.54 14.10 -6.81
N HIS A 274 1.26 14.19 -7.14
CA HIS A 274 0.28 14.83 -6.27
C HIS A 274 -0.02 13.99 -5.03
N LEU A 275 0.00 12.65 -5.14
CA LEU A 275 -0.07 11.77 -3.97
C LEU A 275 1.16 11.94 -3.09
N LEU A 276 2.36 12.00 -3.66
CA LEU A 276 3.60 12.16 -2.90
C LEU A 276 3.65 13.52 -2.17
N GLN A 277 3.34 14.62 -2.87
CA GLN A 277 3.53 15.98 -2.38
C GLN A 277 2.35 16.53 -1.56
N ARG A 278 1.37 15.68 -1.22
CA ARG A 278 0.17 16.07 -0.47
C ARG A 278 -0.70 17.11 -1.19
N GLY A 279 -0.65 17.16 -2.52
CA GLY A 279 -1.37 18.19 -3.31
C GLY A 279 -2.90 18.13 -3.22
N TRP A 280 -3.44 17.16 -2.48
CA TRP A 280 -4.86 16.83 -2.36
C TRP A 280 -5.36 16.78 -0.91
N LEU A 281 -4.48 16.94 0.09
CA LEU A 281 -4.88 16.87 1.49
C LEU A 281 -5.88 17.99 1.82
N GLY A 282 -7.06 17.61 2.29
CA GLY A 282 -8.16 18.52 2.62
C GLY A 282 -9.31 18.52 1.61
N GLU A 283 -9.15 17.88 0.46
CA GLU A 283 -10.21 17.76 -0.58
C GLU A 283 -11.31 16.76 -0.19
N PHE A 284 -11.01 15.85 0.75
CA PHE A 284 -11.96 14.86 1.26
C PHE A 284 -11.88 14.74 2.77
N GLU A 285 -13.03 14.43 3.41
CA GLU A 285 -13.05 13.99 4.80
C GLU A 285 -12.41 12.59 4.90
N VAL A 286 -11.28 12.52 5.58
CA VAL A 286 -10.49 11.29 5.81
C VAL A 286 -10.99 10.52 7.03
#